data_AF-A0A2N3EF22-F1
#
_entry.id   AF-A0A2N3EF22-F1
#
_cell.length_a   1.000
_cell.length_b   1.000
_cell.length_c   1.000
_cell.angle_alpha   90.00
_cell.angle_beta   90.00
_cell.angle_gamma   90.00
#
_symmetry.space_group_name_H-M   'P 1'
#
loop_
_entity.id
_entity.type
_entity.pdbx_description
1 polymer ?
#
loop_
_entity_poly.entity_id
_entity_poly.type
_entity_poly.pdbx_seq_one_letter_code
_entity_poly.pdbx_strand_id
1 'polypeptide(L)'
;MAAVVLFGLLMAVRAPAAEFTGGYDGIGDAAGMELTLQQVGTRVVGRLTTPGGSVYAINGERAGRDTGEAQGALRLSGGTSDAAFFHIEERPLGLQFLFIPSSGGQPDMASSREFSFLKRGVRPAVPAKPESRFLPAPPPGARADIPVFIDQFRRWDPRDTARVYASLDDRSRGLILLYDHATAELMWRICEAAPAEGSREAARLAEMLERQQTDCATYLPLVEVARESGVFPEFMRRAQFQFEIVRATALCDRGETPTAKCADVSALGAPLILRWRRAVSIMADMARTAAAHPRDEPAPIATEGTETAAPEPVPVRRVPLPAPRAQSDDAGVSDFEPDISTRTLPVQHPMRLPLPRPGG
;
A
#
# COMPACT_ATOMS: atom_id res chain seq x y z
N MET A 1 -51.87 -26.48 -7.81
CA MET A 1 -50.96 -25.57 -8.54
C MET A 1 -49.54 -26.04 -8.26
N ALA A 2 -48.87 -26.60 -9.27
CA ALA A 2 -47.51 -27.09 -9.16
C ALA A 2 -46.54 -25.95 -9.54
N ALA A 3 -45.57 -25.64 -8.67
CA ALA A 3 -44.48 -24.72 -8.95
C ALA A 3 -43.22 -25.55 -9.21
N VAL A 4 -42.80 -25.58 -10.47
CA VAL A 4 -41.56 -26.21 -10.94
C VAL A 4 -40.42 -25.24 -10.65
N VAL A 5 -39.48 -25.64 -9.79
CA VAL A 5 -38.22 -24.92 -9.56
C VAL A 5 -37.20 -25.38 -10.59
N LEU A 6 -36.85 -24.49 -11.51
CA LEU A 6 -35.85 -24.73 -12.55
C LEU A 6 -34.45 -24.53 -11.93
N PHE A 7 -33.71 -25.63 -11.76
CA PHE A 7 -32.33 -25.63 -11.29
C PHE A 7 -31.40 -25.25 -12.45
N GLY A 8 -30.86 -24.03 -12.44
CA GLY A 8 -29.88 -23.57 -13.43
C GLY A 8 -28.49 -24.15 -13.14
N LEU A 9 -28.05 -25.11 -13.95
CA LEU A 9 -26.72 -25.69 -13.92
C LEU A 9 -25.72 -24.73 -14.60
N LEU A 10 -24.89 -24.04 -13.81
CA LEU A 10 -23.74 -23.27 -14.33
C LEU A 10 -22.63 -24.24 -14.77
N MET A 11 -22.61 -24.60 -16.05
CA MET A 11 -21.48 -25.26 -16.67
C MET A 11 -20.32 -24.27 -16.80
N ALA A 12 -19.28 -24.44 -15.97
CA ALA A 12 -18.03 -23.73 -16.11
C ALA A 12 -17.30 -24.22 -17.37
N VAL A 13 -17.34 -23.42 -18.44
CA VAL A 13 -16.51 -23.65 -19.63
C VAL A 13 -15.04 -23.42 -19.23
N ARG A 14 -14.26 -24.48 -19.10
CA ARG A 14 -12.79 -24.38 -19.02
C ARG A 14 -12.27 -24.00 -20.39
N ALA A 15 -11.80 -22.77 -20.54
CA ALA A 15 -11.02 -22.37 -21.72
C ALA A 15 -9.72 -23.20 -21.77
N PRO A 16 -9.29 -23.69 -22.95
CA PRO A 16 -7.97 -24.31 -23.08
C PRO A 16 -6.90 -23.29 -22.72
N ALA A 17 -5.90 -23.70 -21.93
CA ALA A 17 -4.72 -22.87 -21.65
C ALA A 17 -4.06 -22.50 -22.99
N ALA A 18 -3.69 -21.23 -23.17
CA ALA A 18 -3.13 -20.82 -24.45
C ALA A 18 -1.75 -21.45 -24.66
N GLU A 19 -1.33 -21.54 -25.92
CA GLU A 19 0.01 -21.98 -26.25
C GLU A 19 1.03 -20.88 -25.96
N PHE A 20 2.18 -21.24 -25.38
CA PHE A 20 3.29 -20.31 -25.15
C PHE A 20 3.89 -19.76 -26.45
N THR A 21 3.48 -20.26 -27.61
CA THR A 21 4.00 -19.89 -28.92
C THR A 21 3.73 -18.40 -29.25
N GLY A 22 4.81 -17.67 -29.51
CA GLY A 22 4.75 -16.26 -29.92
C GLY A 22 6.02 -15.48 -29.60
N GLY A 23 6.06 -14.24 -30.09
CA GLY A 23 6.99 -13.22 -29.62
C GLY A 23 6.36 -12.42 -28.47
N TYR A 24 7.18 -11.93 -27.57
CA TYR A 24 6.78 -11.12 -26.43
C TYR A 24 7.78 -9.99 -26.22
N ASP A 25 7.27 -8.84 -25.81
CA ASP A 25 8.04 -7.62 -25.57
C ASP A 25 7.99 -7.29 -24.08
N GLY A 26 9.15 -7.05 -23.46
CA GLY A 26 9.26 -6.81 -22.04
C GLY A 26 8.73 -5.43 -21.63
N ILE A 27 8.08 -5.36 -20.46
CA ILE A 27 7.54 -4.14 -19.86
C ILE A 27 8.09 -3.95 -18.43
N GLY A 28 8.01 -2.72 -17.91
CA GLY A 28 8.52 -2.40 -16.57
C GLY A 28 10.01 -2.71 -16.46
N ASP A 29 10.40 -3.55 -15.50
CA ASP A 29 11.79 -3.98 -15.27
C ASP A 29 12.37 -4.82 -16.43
N ALA A 30 11.51 -5.34 -17.32
CA ALA A 30 11.90 -6.05 -18.52
C ALA A 30 11.97 -5.15 -19.77
N ALA A 31 11.79 -3.83 -19.64
CA ALA A 31 11.76 -2.93 -20.79
C ALA A 31 13.01 -3.07 -21.68
N GLY A 32 12.79 -3.27 -22.98
CA GLY A 32 13.84 -3.52 -23.98
C GLY A 32 14.34 -4.97 -24.04
N MET A 33 13.78 -5.89 -23.24
CA MET A 33 13.96 -7.32 -23.42
C MET A 33 12.97 -7.86 -24.47
N GLU A 34 13.41 -8.85 -25.22
CA GLU A 34 12.56 -9.58 -26.17
C GLU A 34 12.59 -11.07 -25.86
N LEU A 35 11.42 -11.69 -25.88
CA LEU A 35 11.27 -13.12 -25.64
C LEU A 35 10.55 -13.76 -26.82
N THR A 36 11.09 -14.83 -27.37
CA THR A 36 10.40 -15.65 -28.38
C THR A 36 10.30 -17.06 -27.86
N LEU A 37 9.10 -17.61 -27.82
CA LEU A 37 8.82 -18.97 -27.38
C LEU A 37 8.12 -19.75 -28.48
N GLN A 38 8.42 -21.04 -28.53
CA GLN A 38 7.75 -22.03 -29.36
C GLN A 38 7.44 -23.25 -28.49
N GLN A 39 6.17 -23.63 -28.46
CA GLN A 39 5.73 -24.83 -27.79
C GLN A 39 5.55 -25.96 -28.80
N VAL A 40 6.13 -27.13 -28.53
CA VAL A 40 5.91 -28.36 -29.29
C VAL A 40 5.58 -29.47 -28.29
N GLY A 41 4.30 -29.83 -28.19
CA GLY A 41 3.81 -30.72 -27.14
C GLY A 41 3.97 -30.09 -25.75
N THR A 42 4.69 -30.78 -24.86
CA THR A 42 5.04 -30.29 -23.50
C THR A 42 6.31 -29.46 -23.49
N ARG A 43 7.11 -29.49 -24.57
CA ARG A 43 8.40 -28.82 -24.62
C ARG A 43 8.22 -27.35 -24.99
N VAL A 44 8.89 -26.47 -24.25
CA VAL A 44 8.93 -25.03 -24.48
C VAL A 44 10.37 -24.64 -24.77
N VAL A 45 10.62 -24.20 -26.00
CA VAL A 45 11.94 -23.74 -26.45
C VAL A 45 11.85 -22.30 -26.93
N GLY A 46 12.96 -21.58 -26.89
CA GLY A 46 12.91 -20.18 -27.24
C GLY A 46 14.21 -19.43 -27.03
N ARG A 47 14.08 -18.11 -27.02
CA ARG A 47 15.19 -17.18 -26.89
C ARG A 47 14.77 -15.94 -26.12
N LEU A 48 15.56 -15.57 -25.11
CA LEU A 48 15.46 -14.30 -24.40
C LEU A 48 16.64 -13.41 -24.80
N THR A 49 16.35 -12.21 -25.31
CA THR A 49 17.34 -11.19 -25.66
C THR A 49 17.23 -10.05 -24.66
N THR A 50 18.35 -9.66 -24.08
CA THR A 50 18.42 -8.53 -23.13
C THR A 50 18.83 -7.23 -23.84
N PRO A 51 18.55 -6.04 -23.27
CA PRO A 51 18.95 -4.76 -23.86
C PRO A 51 20.46 -4.62 -24.09
N GLY A 52 21.28 -5.30 -23.26
CA GLY A 52 22.73 -5.33 -23.38
C GLY A 52 23.26 -6.27 -24.47
N GLY A 53 22.38 -6.88 -25.27
CA GLY A 53 22.75 -7.77 -26.38
C GLY A 53 23.05 -9.22 -25.95
N SER A 54 22.98 -9.55 -24.66
CA SER A 54 23.09 -10.95 -24.21
C SER A 54 21.85 -11.73 -24.64
N VAL A 55 22.08 -12.94 -25.14
CA VAL A 55 21.04 -13.83 -25.67
C VAL A 55 21.08 -15.14 -24.90
N TYR A 56 19.95 -15.55 -24.33
CA TYR A 56 19.77 -16.81 -23.65
C TYR A 56 18.89 -17.74 -24.48
N ALA A 57 19.35 -18.97 -24.71
CA ALA A 57 18.55 -20.06 -25.25
C ALA A 57 17.70 -20.65 -24.12
N ILE A 58 16.41 -20.83 -24.39
CA ILE A 58 15.42 -21.36 -23.45
C ILE A 58 15.16 -22.81 -23.81
N ASN A 59 15.25 -23.69 -22.82
CA ASN A 59 14.84 -25.08 -22.95
C ASN A 59 14.15 -25.53 -21.66
N GLY A 60 12.87 -25.79 -21.74
CA GLY A 60 12.07 -26.26 -20.60
C GLY A 60 10.85 -27.04 -21.04
N GLU A 61 10.01 -27.33 -20.06
CA GLU A 61 8.82 -28.14 -20.21
C GLU A 61 7.67 -27.55 -19.41
N ARG A 62 6.43 -27.77 -19.87
CA ARG A 62 5.23 -27.41 -19.12
C ARG A 62 5.14 -28.22 -17.83
N ALA A 63 4.75 -27.57 -16.73
CA ALA A 63 4.54 -28.23 -15.44
C ALA A 63 3.34 -29.22 -15.49
N GLY A 64 2.39 -29.00 -16.41
CA GLY A 64 1.26 -29.88 -16.68
C GLY A 64 0.60 -29.55 -18.02
N ARG A 65 -0.22 -30.47 -18.54
CA ARG A 65 -0.88 -30.30 -19.85
C ARG A 65 -1.85 -29.11 -19.88
N ASP A 66 -2.49 -28.85 -18.73
CA ASP A 66 -3.51 -27.81 -18.57
C ASP A 66 -3.05 -26.65 -17.67
N THR A 67 -1.79 -26.64 -17.24
CA THR A 67 -1.24 -25.53 -16.44
C THR A 67 -0.70 -24.46 -17.37
N GLY A 68 -0.98 -23.19 -17.09
CA GLY A 68 -0.35 -22.04 -17.75
C GLY A 68 1.10 -21.85 -17.30
N GLU A 69 1.83 -22.92 -16.97
CA GLU A 69 3.14 -22.85 -16.34
C GLU A 69 4.18 -23.68 -17.10
N ALA A 70 5.40 -23.16 -17.22
CA ALA A 70 6.55 -23.86 -17.77
C ALA A 70 7.82 -23.54 -17.00
N GLN A 71 8.73 -24.50 -16.89
CA GLN A 71 10.00 -24.32 -16.19
C GLN A 71 11.14 -25.01 -16.91
N GLY A 72 12.37 -24.54 -16.68
CA GLY A 72 13.54 -25.13 -17.31
C GLY A 72 14.81 -24.33 -17.10
N ALA A 73 15.75 -24.49 -18.03
CA ALA A 73 17.06 -23.87 -17.98
C ALA A 73 17.27 -22.84 -19.09
N LEU A 74 18.08 -21.84 -18.77
CA LEU A 74 18.57 -20.80 -19.65
C LEU A 74 20.06 -21.00 -19.89
N ARG A 75 20.45 -21.06 -21.15
CA ARG A 75 21.86 -21.13 -21.54
C ARG A 75 22.25 -19.84 -22.22
N LEU A 76 23.32 -19.21 -21.76
CA LEU A 76 23.89 -18.09 -22.50
C LEU A 76 24.37 -18.59 -23.86
N SER A 77 24.00 -17.89 -24.94
CA SER A 77 24.36 -18.29 -26.29
C SER A 77 25.88 -18.35 -26.46
N GLY A 78 26.40 -19.52 -26.86
CA GLY A 78 27.83 -19.83 -26.92
C GLY A 78 28.41 -20.50 -25.67
N GLY A 79 27.65 -20.62 -24.58
CA GLY A 79 28.01 -21.37 -23.38
C GLY A 79 27.54 -22.83 -23.43
N THR A 80 28.25 -23.70 -22.70
CA THR A 80 27.92 -25.13 -22.59
C THR A 80 27.16 -25.47 -21.31
N SER A 81 27.13 -24.58 -20.33
CA SER A 81 26.46 -24.75 -19.03
C SER A 81 25.17 -23.93 -18.93
N ASP A 82 24.29 -24.38 -18.04
CA ASP A 82 23.08 -23.66 -17.68
C ASP A 82 23.47 -22.44 -16.84
N ALA A 83 23.24 -21.25 -17.42
CA ALA A 83 23.60 -19.97 -16.83
C ALA A 83 22.53 -19.47 -15.83
N ALA A 84 21.29 -19.93 -16.02
CA ALA A 84 20.16 -19.62 -15.15
C ALA A 84 19.07 -20.67 -15.32
N PHE A 85 18.07 -20.63 -14.44
CA PHE A 85 16.82 -21.36 -14.51
C PHE A 85 15.68 -20.37 -14.71
N PHE A 86 14.54 -20.88 -15.15
CA PHE A 86 13.34 -20.05 -15.31
C PHE A 86 12.08 -20.77 -14.87
N HIS A 87 11.10 -19.94 -14.49
CA HIS A 87 9.70 -20.33 -14.39
C HIS A 87 8.86 -19.28 -15.14
N ILE A 88 7.92 -19.74 -15.96
CA ILE A 88 7.00 -18.91 -16.74
C ILE A 88 5.59 -19.22 -16.28
N GLU A 89 4.82 -18.19 -16.00
CA GLU A 89 3.38 -18.25 -15.75
C GLU A 89 2.64 -17.42 -16.81
N GLU A 90 1.64 -18.01 -17.45
CA GLU A 90 0.77 -17.37 -18.42
C GLU A 90 -0.10 -16.31 -17.74
N ARG A 91 -0.21 -15.14 -18.37
CA ARG A 91 -1.08 -14.04 -17.94
C ARG A 91 -2.02 -13.66 -19.09
N PRO A 92 -3.20 -13.05 -18.82
CA PRO A 92 -4.19 -12.77 -19.87
C PRO A 92 -3.69 -12.00 -21.11
N LEU A 93 -2.64 -11.17 -20.98
CA LEU A 93 -2.07 -10.36 -22.07
C LEU A 93 -0.62 -10.75 -22.44
N GLY A 94 -0.07 -11.80 -21.83
CA GLY A 94 1.33 -12.13 -21.99
C GLY A 94 1.79 -13.18 -20.97
N LEU A 95 2.92 -12.94 -20.32
CA LEU A 95 3.47 -13.87 -19.35
C LEU A 95 4.29 -13.16 -18.26
N GLN A 96 4.39 -13.85 -17.14
CA GLN A 96 5.31 -13.54 -16.06
C GLN A 96 6.48 -14.51 -16.15
N PHE A 97 7.69 -13.99 -16.10
CA PHE A 97 8.93 -14.73 -16.29
C PHE A 97 9.82 -14.53 -15.07
N LEU A 98 10.03 -15.58 -14.29
CA LEU A 98 10.99 -15.59 -13.20
C LEU A 98 12.34 -16.06 -13.73
N PHE A 99 13.35 -15.20 -13.66
CA PHE A 99 14.75 -15.50 -13.96
C PHE A 99 15.48 -15.83 -12.66
N ILE A 100 16.09 -17.01 -12.59
CA ILE A 100 16.81 -17.48 -11.40
C ILE A 100 18.26 -17.74 -11.80
N PRO A 101 19.23 -16.88 -11.44
CA PRO A 101 20.63 -17.10 -11.76
C PRO A 101 21.13 -18.47 -11.28
N SER A 102 22.12 -19.03 -11.99
CA SER A 102 22.80 -20.26 -11.55
C SER A 102 24.13 -19.91 -10.88
N SER A 103 24.35 -20.42 -9.67
CA SER A 103 25.64 -20.37 -8.98
C SER A 103 26.17 -21.80 -8.84
N GLY A 104 27.21 -22.14 -9.60
CA GLY A 104 27.78 -23.50 -9.57
C GLY A 104 26.82 -24.60 -10.07
N GLY A 105 25.85 -24.27 -10.92
CA GLY A 105 24.86 -25.22 -11.43
C GLY A 105 23.61 -25.37 -10.56
N GLN A 106 23.51 -24.63 -9.45
CA GLN A 106 22.34 -24.61 -8.57
C GLN A 106 21.58 -23.28 -8.70
N PRO A 107 20.24 -23.28 -8.56
CA PRO A 107 19.44 -22.06 -8.59
C PRO A 107 19.74 -21.15 -7.39
N ASP A 108 20.11 -19.90 -7.65
CA ASP A 108 20.20 -18.84 -6.64
C ASP A 108 18.88 -18.06 -6.55
N MET A 109 18.02 -18.51 -5.64
CA MET A 109 16.70 -17.90 -5.41
C MET A 109 16.79 -16.48 -4.85
N ALA A 110 17.83 -16.14 -4.10
CA ALA A 110 17.99 -14.82 -3.47
C ALA A 110 18.26 -13.73 -4.52
N SER A 111 18.90 -14.11 -5.63
CA SER A 111 19.19 -13.21 -6.77
C SER A 111 18.14 -13.31 -7.89
N SER A 112 17.01 -13.98 -7.65
CA SER A 112 15.96 -14.13 -8.65
C SER A 112 15.29 -12.80 -8.99
N ARG A 113 14.82 -12.68 -10.23
CA ARG A 113 14.13 -11.49 -10.72
C ARG A 113 12.90 -11.87 -11.52
N GLU A 114 11.82 -11.15 -11.28
CA GLU A 114 10.59 -11.29 -12.02
C GLU A 114 10.52 -10.27 -13.15
N PHE A 115 10.14 -10.73 -14.33
CA PHE A 115 10.02 -9.94 -15.54
C PHE A 115 8.65 -10.15 -16.16
N SER A 116 8.00 -9.06 -16.56
CA SER A 116 6.70 -9.11 -17.21
C SER A 116 6.87 -8.88 -18.71
N PHE A 117 6.21 -9.72 -19.51
CA PHE A 117 6.24 -9.66 -20.96
C PHE A 117 4.83 -9.61 -21.53
N LEU A 118 4.61 -8.75 -22.52
CA LEU A 118 3.37 -8.68 -23.28
C LEU A 118 3.51 -9.44 -24.59
N LYS A 119 2.47 -10.15 -25.01
CA LYS A 119 2.50 -10.85 -26.31
C LYS A 119 2.58 -9.82 -27.44
N ARG A 120 3.56 -9.98 -28.34
CA ARG A 120 3.81 -9.06 -29.45
C ARG A 120 2.58 -8.98 -30.34
N GLY A 121 2.15 -7.75 -30.65
CA GLY A 121 0.91 -7.49 -31.38
C GLY A 121 -0.33 -7.36 -30.49
N VAL A 122 -0.27 -7.78 -29.22
CA VAL A 122 -1.23 -7.36 -28.19
C VAL A 122 -0.81 -5.95 -27.79
N ARG A 123 -1.44 -4.95 -28.41
CA ARG A 123 -1.51 -3.65 -27.77
C ARG A 123 -2.39 -3.88 -26.55
N PRO A 124 -1.91 -3.66 -25.31
CA PRO A 124 -2.83 -3.46 -24.21
C PRO A 124 -3.84 -2.45 -24.75
N ALA A 125 -5.13 -2.77 -24.67
CA ALA A 125 -6.08 -1.69 -24.56
C ALA A 125 -5.66 -1.00 -23.27
N VAL A 126 -4.72 -0.05 -23.37
CA VAL A 126 -4.60 1.02 -22.40
C VAL A 126 -5.96 1.66 -22.56
N PRO A 127 -6.90 1.48 -21.62
CA PRO A 127 -8.10 2.27 -21.68
C PRO A 127 -7.60 3.72 -21.81
N ALA A 128 -8.17 4.49 -22.75
CA ALA A 128 -7.71 5.85 -23.03
C ALA A 128 -7.72 6.75 -21.76
N LYS A 129 -8.35 6.26 -20.69
CA LYS A 129 -8.10 6.65 -19.31
C LYS A 129 -7.39 5.52 -18.56
N PRO A 130 -6.28 5.77 -17.84
CA PRO A 130 -5.86 4.84 -16.79
C PRO A 130 -7.11 4.51 -15.94
N GLU A 131 -7.40 3.23 -15.73
CA GLU A 131 -8.41 2.85 -14.75
C GLU A 131 -8.04 3.58 -13.46
N SER A 132 -8.96 4.42 -13.00
CA SER A 132 -8.70 5.25 -11.83
C SER A 132 -8.29 4.31 -10.71
N ARG A 133 -7.14 4.58 -10.07
CA ARG A 133 -6.75 3.89 -8.81
C ARG A 133 -7.81 4.03 -7.72
N PHE A 134 -8.77 4.92 -7.93
CA PHE A 134 -9.86 5.22 -7.03
C PHE A 134 -11.14 4.49 -7.44
N LEU A 135 -11.86 4.03 -6.42
CA LEU A 135 -13.21 3.51 -6.59
C LEU A 135 -14.16 4.63 -7.06
N PRO A 136 -15.21 4.29 -7.81
CA PRO A 136 -16.26 5.25 -8.11
C PRO A 136 -16.92 5.72 -6.82
N ALA A 137 -17.00 7.04 -6.65
CA ALA A 137 -17.74 7.65 -5.56
C ALA A 137 -19.25 7.71 -5.87
N PRO A 138 -20.12 7.84 -4.84
CA PRO A 138 -21.55 8.05 -5.04
C PRO A 138 -21.82 9.20 -6.03
N PRO A 139 -22.80 9.07 -6.93
CA PRO A 139 -23.05 10.07 -7.96
C PRO A 139 -23.38 11.44 -7.35
N PRO A 140 -23.10 12.55 -8.05
CA PRO A 140 -23.50 13.89 -7.61
C PRO A 140 -25.01 13.94 -7.30
N GLY A 141 -25.38 14.61 -6.20
CA GLY A 141 -26.77 14.71 -5.76
C GLY A 141 -27.25 13.55 -4.87
N ALA A 142 -26.53 12.42 -4.81
CA ALA A 142 -26.81 11.40 -3.80
C ALA A 142 -26.47 11.93 -2.40
N ARG A 143 -27.40 11.76 -1.45
CA ARG A 143 -27.08 11.96 -0.03
C ARG A 143 -26.12 10.87 0.40
N ALA A 144 -24.98 11.27 0.93
CA ALA A 144 -23.99 10.35 1.45
C ALA A 144 -24.40 9.89 2.85
N ASP A 145 -24.23 8.60 3.10
CA ASP A 145 -24.42 8.02 4.43
C ASP A 145 -23.08 8.00 5.19
N ILE A 146 -23.07 8.37 6.47
CA ILE A 146 -21.80 8.53 7.22
C ILE A 146 -21.01 7.22 7.38
N PRO A 147 -21.59 6.03 7.65
CA PRO A 147 -20.82 4.78 7.67
C PRO A 147 -20.22 4.47 6.28
N VAL A 148 -21.01 4.66 5.21
CA VAL A 148 -20.53 4.44 3.84
C VAL A 148 -19.40 5.39 3.49
N PHE A 149 -19.50 6.66 3.89
CA PHE A 149 -18.44 7.64 3.74
C PHE A 149 -17.16 7.17 4.45
N ILE A 150 -17.25 6.79 5.72
CA ILE A 150 -16.11 6.35 6.54
C ILE A 150 -15.43 5.12 5.94
N ASP A 151 -16.22 4.16 5.45
CA ASP A 151 -15.70 2.90 4.91
C ASP A 151 -14.92 3.12 3.59
N GLN A 152 -15.20 4.20 2.84
CA GLN A 152 -14.78 4.32 1.45
C GLN A 152 -13.98 5.58 1.10
N PHE A 153 -14.04 6.66 1.90
CA PHE A 153 -13.46 7.96 1.52
C PHE A 153 -11.96 7.88 1.18
N ARG A 154 -11.22 6.96 1.80
CA ARG A 154 -9.78 6.77 1.50
C ARG A 154 -9.51 6.18 0.13
N ARG A 155 -10.50 5.53 -0.48
CA ARG A 155 -10.43 4.84 -1.77
C ARG A 155 -11.01 5.68 -2.91
N TRP A 156 -11.57 6.85 -2.62
CA TRP A 156 -12.04 7.80 -3.62
C TRP A 156 -10.96 8.81 -3.98
N ASP A 157 -11.13 9.45 -5.13
CA ASP A 157 -10.33 10.61 -5.48
C ASP A 157 -10.52 11.72 -4.43
N PRO A 158 -9.49 12.52 -4.09
CA PRO A 158 -9.64 13.63 -3.15
C PRO A 158 -10.79 14.59 -3.49
N ARG A 159 -11.03 14.88 -4.77
CA ARG A 159 -12.15 15.74 -5.22
C ARG A 159 -13.50 15.11 -4.92
N ASP A 160 -13.61 13.80 -5.14
CA ASP A 160 -14.81 13.05 -4.78
C ASP A 160 -15.00 12.98 -3.27
N THR A 161 -13.93 12.82 -2.50
CA THR A 161 -13.98 12.86 -1.03
C THR A 161 -14.54 14.20 -0.54
N ALA A 162 -14.04 15.32 -1.06
CA ALA A 162 -14.51 16.66 -0.73
C ALA A 162 -16.00 16.83 -1.07
N ARG A 163 -16.42 16.42 -2.27
CA ARG A 163 -17.80 16.47 -2.74
C ARG A 163 -18.74 15.65 -1.86
N VAL A 164 -18.38 14.41 -1.56
CA VAL A 164 -19.22 13.50 -0.77
C VAL A 164 -19.27 13.96 0.70
N TYR A 165 -18.17 14.45 1.27
CA TYR A 165 -18.18 15.08 2.60
C TYR A 165 -19.12 16.30 2.64
N ALA A 166 -19.06 17.15 1.61
CA ALA A 166 -19.93 18.30 1.50
C ALA A 166 -21.41 17.91 1.41
N SER A 167 -21.73 16.72 0.87
CA SER A 167 -23.10 16.21 0.74
C SER A 167 -23.66 15.51 1.97
N LEU A 168 -22.84 15.20 2.99
CA LEU A 168 -23.31 14.72 4.30
C LEU A 168 -24.32 15.71 4.92
N ASP A 169 -25.10 15.27 5.90
CA ASP A 169 -25.89 16.18 6.73
C ASP A 169 -25.00 16.88 7.78
N ASP A 170 -25.50 17.99 8.36
CA ASP A 170 -24.75 18.78 9.34
C ASP A 170 -24.41 17.98 10.61
N ARG A 171 -25.28 17.07 11.03
CA ARG A 171 -25.06 16.23 12.22
C ARG A 171 -23.92 15.25 11.98
N SER A 172 -23.91 14.59 10.83
CA SER A 172 -22.84 13.68 10.41
C SER A 172 -21.48 14.39 10.30
N ARG A 173 -21.43 15.58 9.71
CA ARG A 173 -20.20 16.39 9.69
C ARG A 173 -19.78 16.80 11.09
N GLY A 174 -20.72 17.31 11.89
CA GLY A 174 -20.46 17.72 13.26
C GLY A 174 -19.84 16.60 14.09
N LEU A 175 -20.32 15.36 13.93
CA LEU A 175 -19.78 14.19 14.62
C LEU A 175 -18.31 13.91 14.26
N ILE A 176 -17.93 14.03 12.97
CA ILE A 176 -16.53 13.89 12.54
C ILE A 176 -15.67 14.98 13.18
N LEU A 177 -16.17 16.23 13.20
CA LEU A 177 -15.45 17.41 13.71
C LEU A 177 -15.19 17.39 15.24
N LEU A 178 -15.84 16.48 15.98
CA LEU A 178 -15.57 16.25 17.40
C LEU A 178 -14.25 15.51 17.64
N TYR A 179 -13.72 14.82 16.63
CA TYR A 179 -12.54 13.96 16.77
C TYR A 179 -11.37 14.56 15.98
N ASP A 180 -10.26 14.80 16.66
CA ASP A 180 -9.14 15.60 16.16
C ASP A 180 -8.32 14.92 15.05
N HIS A 181 -7.96 13.65 15.19
CA HIS A 181 -7.22 12.90 14.17
C HIS A 181 -8.09 12.57 12.95
N ALA A 182 -9.37 12.25 13.17
CA ALA A 182 -10.34 12.07 12.09
C ALA A 182 -10.50 13.38 11.28
N THR A 183 -10.67 14.50 11.98
CA THR A 183 -10.74 15.83 11.34
C THR A 183 -9.43 16.15 10.62
N ALA A 184 -8.28 15.89 11.23
CA ALA A 184 -6.97 16.17 10.64
C ALA A 184 -6.73 15.38 9.33
N GLU A 185 -7.08 14.09 9.30
CA GLU A 185 -6.95 13.28 8.09
C GLU A 185 -7.89 13.80 7.00
N LEU A 186 -9.15 14.07 7.35
CA LEU A 186 -10.13 14.54 6.39
C LEU A 186 -9.78 15.92 5.84
N MET A 187 -9.34 16.83 6.71
CA MET A 187 -8.88 18.17 6.34
C MET A 187 -7.72 18.09 5.34
N TRP A 188 -6.77 17.19 5.57
CA TRP A 188 -5.64 16.99 4.66
C TRP A 188 -6.12 16.60 3.26
N ARG A 189 -6.97 15.57 3.16
CA ARG A 189 -7.49 15.09 1.88
C ARG A 189 -8.31 16.15 1.15
N ILE A 190 -9.11 16.94 1.86
CA ILE A 190 -9.93 18.00 1.26
C ILE A 190 -9.05 19.20 0.85
N CYS A 191 -7.98 19.51 1.60
CA CYS A 191 -6.97 20.48 1.18
C CYS A 191 -6.26 20.03 -0.11
N GLU A 192 -5.89 18.76 -0.23
CA GLU A 192 -5.30 18.19 -1.46
C GLU A 192 -6.26 18.26 -2.66
N ALA A 193 -7.56 18.16 -2.41
CA ALA A 193 -8.58 18.26 -3.46
C ALA A 193 -8.65 19.65 -4.10
N ALA A 194 -8.21 20.69 -3.39
CA ALA A 194 -8.26 22.10 -3.78
C ALA A 194 -9.63 22.49 -4.38
N PRO A 195 -10.73 22.43 -3.60
CA PRO A 195 -12.06 22.71 -4.10
C PRO A 195 -12.16 24.14 -4.67
N ALA A 196 -12.91 24.31 -5.75
CA ALA A 196 -13.07 25.60 -6.40
C ALA A 196 -13.68 26.63 -5.45
N GLU A 197 -13.18 27.87 -5.48
CA GLU A 197 -13.74 28.97 -4.69
C GLU A 197 -15.23 29.16 -4.96
N GLY A 198 -16.00 29.46 -3.91
CA GLY A 198 -17.46 29.59 -3.98
C GLY A 198 -18.24 28.27 -4.11
N SER A 199 -17.56 27.12 -4.23
CA SER A 199 -18.22 25.81 -4.18
C SER A 199 -18.70 25.45 -2.76
N ARG A 200 -19.64 24.52 -2.68
CA ARG A 200 -20.12 23.98 -1.39
C ARG A 200 -18.99 23.27 -0.65
N GLU A 201 -18.13 22.58 -1.39
CA GLU A 201 -16.93 21.89 -0.89
C GLU A 201 -15.95 22.88 -0.25
N ALA A 202 -15.68 24.01 -0.92
CA ALA A 202 -14.83 25.06 -0.38
C ALA A 202 -15.43 25.69 0.89
N ALA A 203 -16.76 25.90 0.94
CA ALA A 203 -17.41 26.38 2.15
C ALA A 203 -17.24 25.41 3.33
N ARG A 204 -17.40 24.09 3.11
CA ARG A 204 -17.21 23.09 4.17
C ARG A 204 -15.76 22.91 4.60
N LEU A 205 -14.82 23.10 3.67
CA LEU A 205 -13.40 23.17 4.00
C LEU A 205 -13.12 24.41 4.87
N ALA A 206 -13.67 25.58 4.51
CA ALA A 206 -13.48 26.82 5.27
C ALA A 206 -13.96 26.70 6.72
N GLU A 207 -15.15 26.11 6.94
CA GLU A 207 -15.66 25.82 8.29
C GLU A 207 -14.69 24.94 9.12
N MET A 208 -14.11 23.93 8.47
CA MET A 208 -13.14 23.04 9.11
C MET A 208 -11.84 23.76 9.45
N LEU A 209 -11.32 24.56 8.51
CA LEU A 209 -10.10 25.34 8.66
C LEU A 209 -10.24 26.43 9.74
N GLU A 210 -11.38 27.11 9.79
CA GLU A 210 -11.69 28.12 10.81
C GLU A 210 -11.66 27.52 12.22
N ARG A 211 -12.32 26.37 12.41
CA ARG A 211 -12.28 25.63 13.69
C ARG A 211 -10.86 25.23 14.08
N GLN A 212 -10.02 24.92 13.09
CA GLN A 212 -8.63 24.50 13.29
C GLN A 212 -7.66 25.69 13.40
N GLN A 213 -8.13 26.92 13.17
CA GLN A 213 -7.35 28.16 13.13
C GLN A 213 -6.13 28.03 12.21
N THR A 214 -6.35 27.52 10.99
CA THR A 214 -5.29 27.30 10.00
C THR A 214 -5.82 27.48 8.58
N ASP A 215 -4.94 27.37 7.59
CA ASP A 215 -5.27 27.31 6.17
C ASP A 215 -4.54 26.13 5.50
N CYS A 216 -4.94 25.76 4.29
CA CYS A 216 -4.30 24.65 3.58
C CYS A 216 -2.84 24.93 3.23
N ALA A 217 -2.47 26.19 2.99
CA ALA A 217 -1.10 26.59 2.65
C ALA A 217 -0.12 26.34 3.83
N THR A 218 -0.60 26.54 5.06
CA THR A 218 0.14 26.26 6.29
C THR A 218 0.08 24.78 6.65
N TYR A 219 -1.06 24.13 6.42
CA TYR A 219 -1.29 22.77 6.87
C TYR A 219 -0.60 21.71 6.01
N LEU A 220 -0.69 21.82 4.67
CA LEU A 220 -0.17 20.79 3.76
C LEU A 220 1.34 20.54 3.93
N PRO A 221 2.22 21.56 4.07
CA PRO A 221 3.65 21.32 4.30
C PRO A 221 3.93 20.55 5.60
N LEU A 222 3.14 20.77 6.66
CA LEU A 222 3.28 20.01 7.91
C LEU A 222 2.90 18.54 7.72
N VAL A 223 1.90 18.27 6.88
CA VAL A 223 1.51 16.90 6.54
C VAL A 223 2.60 16.23 5.72
N GLU A 224 3.24 16.91 4.77
CA GLU A 224 4.35 16.36 3.98
C GLU A 224 5.51 15.94 4.88
N VAL A 225 5.96 16.83 5.78
CA VAL A 225 7.01 16.51 6.76
C VAL A 225 6.58 15.36 7.68
N ALA A 226 5.32 15.36 8.12
CA ALA A 226 4.79 14.26 8.93
C ALA A 226 4.72 12.94 8.15
N ARG A 227 4.45 12.94 6.84
CA ARG A 227 4.42 11.73 6.00
C ARG A 227 5.80 11.14 5.78
N GLU A 228 6.80 12.00 5.66
CA GLU A 228 8.20 11.59 5.56
C GLU A 228 8.74 11.04 6.89
N SER A 229 8.10 11.41 8.00
CA SER A 229 8.39 10.83 9.31
C SER A 229 7.99 9.36 9.40
N GLY A 230 8.79 8.57 10.12
CA GLY A 230 8.44 7.18 10.44
C GLY A 230 7.18 7.01 11.31
N VAL A 231 6.59 8.10 11.81
CA VAL A 231 5.45 8.07 12.76
C VAL A 231 4.09 8.30 12.10
N PHE A 232 4.03 8.63 10.80
CA PHE A 232 2.76 8.82 10.08
C PHE A 232 1.79 7.62 10.14
N PRO A 233 2.24 6.35 10.09
CA PRO A 233 1.34 5.21 10.22
C PRO A 233 0.58 5.18 11.55
N GLU A 234 1.18 5.67 12.64
CA GLU A 234 0.50 5.76 13.94
C GLU A 234 -0.62 6.81 13.93
N PHE A 235 -0.40 7.95 13.26
CA PHE A 235 -1.46 8.93 13.05
C PHE A 235 -2.63 8.33 12.28
N MET A 236 -2.36 7.60 11.20
CA MET A 236 -3.41 6.94 10.41
C MET A 236 -4.18 5.90 11.22
N ARG A 237 -3.52 5.15 12.12
CA ARG A 237 -4.19 4.23 13.06
C ARG A 237 -5.12 4.97 14.03
N ARG A 238 -4.66 6.09 14.59
CA ARG A 238 -5.48 6.92 15.49
C ARG A 238 -6.66 7.56 14.79
N ALA A 239 -6.47 8.06 13.57
CA ALA A 239 -7.54 8.57 12.73
C ALA A 239 -8.57 7.47 12.42
N GLN A 240 -8.13 6.27 12.02
CA GLN A 240 -9.05 5.14 11.82
C GLN A 240 -9.84 4.81 13.07
N PHE A 241 -9.17 4.72 14.23
CA PHE A 241 -9.85 4.43 15.49
C PHE A 241 -10.95 5.45 15.80
N GLN A 242 -10.69 6.74 15.57
CA GLN A 242 -11.70 7.78 15.74
C GLN A 242 -12.84 7.66 14.72
N PHE A 243 -12.56 7.34 13.46
CA PHE A 243 -13.60 7.08 12.47
C PHE A 243 -14.46 5.85 12.84
N GLU A 244 -13.90 4.81 13.46
CA GLU A 244 -14.68 3.69 13.98
C GLU A 244 -15.63 4.12 15.11
N ILE A 245 -15.19 5.02 15.99
CA ILE A 245 -16.07 5.59 17.03
C ILE A 245 -17.19 6.40 16.40
N VAL A 246 -16.90 7.24 15.41
CA VAL A 246 -17.91 8.00 14.65
C VAL A 246 -18.92 7.05 14.00
N ARG A 247 -18.44 6.02 13.32
CA ARG A 247 -19.25 4.98 12.68
C ARG A 247 -20.15 4.27 13.68
N ALA A 248 -19.59 3.80 14.78
CA ALA A 248 -20.33 3.11 15.82
C ALA A 248 -21.38 4.02 16.50
N THR A 249 -21.06 5.30 16.68
CA THR A 249 -22.00 6.30 17.22
C THR A 249 -23.19 6.47 16.27
N ALA A 250 -22.95 6.54 14.95
CA ALA A 250 -24.01 6.64 13.96
C ALA A 250 -24.91 5.39 13.94
N LEU A 251 -24.35 4.18 14.10
CA LEU A 251 -25.12 2.94 14.19
C LEU A 251 -25.93 2.85 15.49
N CYS A 252 -25.38 3.35 16.60
CA CYS A 252 -26.08 3.45 17.87
C CYS A 252 -27.30 4.38 17.80
N ASP A 253 -27.16 5.53 17.15
CA ASP A 253 -28.27 6.47 16.95
C ASP A 253 -29.43 5.86 16.13
N ARG A 254 -29.12 4.93 15.22
CA ARG A 254 -30.12 4.20 14.41
C ARG A 254 -30.76 3.02 15.14
N GLY A 255 -30.28 2.67 16.33
CA GLY A 255 -30.70 1.45 17.03
C GLY A 255 -30.20 0.15 16.37
N GLU A 256 -29.19 0.23 15.49
CA GLU A 256 -28.60 -0.93 14.80
C GLU A 256 -27.53 -1.62 15.65
N THR A 257 -27.22 -1.09 16.83
CA THR A 257 -26.20 -1.61 17.75
C THR A 257 -26.81 -1.85 19.15
N PRO A 258 -26.45 -2.95 19.85
CA PRO A 258 -26.94 -3.20 21.21
C PRO A 258 -26.57 -2.08 22.20
N THR A 259 -27.46 -1.80 23.16
CA THR A 259 -27.31 -0.69 24.12
C THR A 259 -26.01 -0.74 24.93
N ALA A 260 -25.57 -1.93 25.35
CA ALA A 260 -24.30 -2.11 26.06
C ALA A 260 -23.11 -1.62 25.22
N LYS A 261 -23.08 -1.96 23.92
CA LYS A 261 -22.02 -1.53 23.00
C LYS A 261 -22.07 -0.02 22.75
N CYS A 262 -23.25 0.61 22.80
CA CYS A 262 -23.37 2.06 22.69
C CYS A 262 -22.85 2.83 23.91
N ALA A 263 -23.00 2.25 25.11
CA ALA A 263 -22.38 2.79 26.32
C ALA A 263 -20.84 2.74 26.22
N ASP A 264 -20.29 1.62 25.73
CA ASP A 264 -18.85 1.46 25.53
C ASP A 264 -18.29 2.47 24.51
N VAL A 265 -18.98 2.66 23.38
CA VAL A 265 -18.59 3.65 22.36
C VAL A 265 -18.54 5.06 22.94
N SER A 266 -19.53 5.42 23.77
CA SER A 266 -19.57 6.71 24.45
C SER A 266 -18.42 6.86 25.45
N ALA A 267 -18.13 5.81 26.22
CA ALA A 267 -17.03 5.80 27.20
C ALA A 267 -15.65 5.91 26.52
N LEU A 268 -15.47 5.31 25.35
CA LEU A 268 -14.26 5.40 24.54
C LEU A 268 -14.12 6.77 23.86
N GLY A 269 -15.21 7.34 23.35
CA GLY A 269 -15.21 8.60 22.62
C GLY A 269 -15.05 9.84 23.51
N ALA A 270 -15.72 9.88 24.66
CA ALA A 270 -15.73 11.05 25.55
C ALA A 270 -14.34 11.61 25.91
N PRO A 271 -13.35 10.80 26.34
CA PRO A 271 -12.02 11.34 26.67
C PRO A 271 -11.27 11.89 25.46
N LEU A 272 -11.54 11.40 24.24
CA LEU A 272 -10.92 11.92 23.01
C LEU A 272 -11.44 13.31 22.67
N ILE A 273 -12.75 13.53 22.85
CA ILE A 273 -13.39 14.83 22.64
C ILE A 273 -12.87 15.86 23.65
N LEU A 274 -12.72 15.47 24.93
CA LEU A 274 -12.20 16.35 25.97
C LEU A 274 -10.72 16.72 25.78
N ARG A 275 -9.95 15.88 25.10
CA ARG A 275 -8.53 16.09 24.78
C ARG A 275 -8.32 16.53 23.34
N TRP A 276 -9.34 17.15 22.73
CA TRP A 276 -9.28 17.60 21.35
C TRP A 276 -8.08 18.52 21.11
N ARG A 277 -7.38 18.31 19.99
CA ARG A 277 -6.21 19.08 19.59
C ARG A 277 -6.40 19.67 18.20
N ARG A 278 -5.71 20.78 17.94
CA ARG A 278 -5.64 21.33 16.59
C ARG A 278 -4.82 20.42 15.69
N ALA A 279 -5.25 20.25 14.45
CA ALA A 279 -4.59 19.43 13.43
C ALA A 279 -3.14 19.89 13.17
N VAL A 280 -2.89 21.21 13.15
CA VAL A 280 -1.53 21.76 13.05
C VAL A 280 -0.63 21.33 14.20
N SER A 281 -1.17 21.21 15.43
CA SER A 281 -0.40 20.77 16.60
C SER A 281 -0.09 19.28 16.53
N ILE A 282 -1.02 18.47 16.01
CA ILE A 282 -0.81 17.04 15.77
C ILE A 282 0.31 16.82 14.75
N MET A 283 0.24 17.50 13.60
CA MET A 283 1.24 17.36 12.54
C MET A 283 2.62 17.90 12.96
N ALA A 284 2.66 19.05 13.64
CA ALA A 284 3.91 19.64 14.11
C ALA A 284 4.60 18.80 15.21
N ASP A 285 3.84 18.15 16.10
CA ASP A 285 4.40 17.21 17.07
C ASP A 285 5.08 16.03 16.37
N MET A 286 4.42 15.44 15.37
CA MET A 286 4.99 14.33 14.61
C MET A 286 6.27 14.72 13.88
N ALA A 287 6.25 15.89 13.22
CA ALA A 287 7.44 16.45 12.57
C ALA A 287 8.61 16.63 13.56
N ARG A 288 8.34 17.09 14.80
CA ARG A 288 9.36 17.19 15.85
C ARG A 288 9.85 15.84 16.34
N THR A 289 8.94 14.88 16.56
CA THR A 289 9.31 13.52 17.00
C THR A 289 10.18 12.82 15.95
N ALA A 290 9.92 13.06 14.67
CA ALA A 290 10.74 12.60 13.55
C ALA A 290 12.17 13.18 13.58
N ALA A 291 12.28 14.48 13.88
CA ALA A 291 13.58 15.14 13.97
C ALA A 291 14.39 14.71 15.21
N ALA A 292 13.70 14.34 16.31
CA ALA A 292 14.34 13.87 17.54
C ALA A 292 14.81 12.40 17.48
N HIS A 293 14.25 11.60 16.56
CA HIS A 293 14.69 10.24 16.28
C HIS A 293 15.05 10.16 14.79
N PRO A 294 16.23 10.67 14.37
CA PRO A 294 16.71 10.41 13.03
C PRO A 294 16.65 8.90 12.80
N ARG A 295 16.18 8.49 11.61
CA ARG A 295 16.24 7.08 11.19
C ARG A 295 17.62 6.56 11.56
N ASP A 296 17.70 5.44 12.29
CA ASP A 296 18.95 4.72 12.50
C ASP A 296 19.54 4.42 11.12
N GLU A 297 20.43 5.31 10.70
CA GLU A 297 21.35 5.11 9.60
C GLU A 297 22.22 3.94 10.05
N PRO A 298 22.31 2.84 9.29
CA PRO A 298 23.15 1.72 9.69
C PRO A 298 24.57 2.25 9.90
N ALA A 299 25.06 2.08 11.14
CA ALA A 299 26.33 2.63 11.57
C ALA A 299 27.43 2.32 10.54
N PRO A 300 28.27 3.31 10.18
CA PRO A 300 29.39 3.06 9.29
C PRO A 300 30.32 2.06 9.97
N ILE A 301 30.59 0.96 9.28
CA ILE A 301 31.62 0.00 9.68
C ILE A 301 32.93 0.77 9.75
N ALA A 302 33.53 0.81 10.94
CA ALA A 302 34.85 1.37 11.15
C ALA A 302 35.87 0.60 10.30
N THR A 303 36.45 1.26 9.30
CA THR A 303 37.72 0.83 8.71
C THR A 303 38.83 1.64 9.37
N GLU A 304 39.66 0.94 10.14
CA GLU A 304 41.00 1.39 10.52
C GLU A 304 41.77 1.83 9.28
N GLY A 305 42.49 2.95 9.40
CA GLY A 305 43.03 3.70 8.28
C GLY A 305 44.27 3.11 7.62
N THR A 306 44.73 3.78 6.55
CA THR A 306 46.10 4.29 6.36
C THR A 306 46.23 5.06 5.03
N GLU A 307 46.85 6.23 5.14
CA GLU A 307 47.60 7.05 4.17
C GLU A 307 47.03 7.69 2.88
N THR A 308 47.46 8.95 2.79
CA THR A 308 47.30 10.06 1.85
C THR A 308 47.93 9.85 0.46
N ALA A 309 47.22 10.18 -0.62
CA ALA A 309 47.77 10.81 -1.83
C ALA A 309 46.67 11.42 -2.74
N ALA A 310 47.01 12.51 -3.44
CA ALA A 310 46.16 13.48 -4.13
C ALA A 310 45.48 12.99 -5.45
N PRO A 311 44.52 13.74 -6.05
CA PRO A 311 43.53 13.22 -6.98
C PRO A 311 43.93 13.33 -8.46
N GLU A 312 43.66 12.26 -9.22
CA GLU A 312 43.61 12.24 -10.69
C GLU A 312 42.27 11.64 -11.17
N PRO A 313 41.83 11.95 -12.40
CA PRO A 313 40.42 12.04 -12.77
C PRO A 313 39.72 10.68 -12.91
N VAL A 314 38.47 10.64 -12.45
CA VAL A 314 37.56 9.48 -12.42
C VAL A 314 37.30 8.92 -13.83
N PRO A 315 37.65 7.65 -14.13
CA PRO A 315 37.06 6.92 -15.23
C PRO A 315 35.73 6.30 -14.80
N VAL A 316 34.70 6.47 -15.64
CA VAL A 316 33.35 5.92 -15.48
C VAL A 316 33.41 4.41 -15.21
N ARG A 317 32.99 4.01 -14.01
CA ARG A 317 33.04 2.62 -13.51
C ARG A 317 31.88 1.81 -14.12
N ARG A 318 32.23 0.85 -14.97
CA ARG A 318 31.38 -0.28 -15.37
C ARG A 318 30.91 -1.01 -14.11
N VAL A 319 29.63 -1.33 -13.98
CA VAL A 319 29.09 -2.15 -12.89
C VAL A 319 29.35 -3.63 -13.22
N PRO A 320 30.24 -4.35 -12.52
CA PRO A 320 30.45 -5.78 -12.70
C PRO A 320 29.56 -6.58 -11.73
N LEU A 321 29.02 -7.68 -12.22
CA LEU A 321 28.33 -8.70 -11.40
C LEU A 321 29.30 -9.30 -10.36
N PRO A 322 28.85 -9.59 -9.13
CA PRO A 322 29.72 -10.09 -8.06
C PRO A 322 30.11 -11.56 -8.27
N ALA A 323 31.39 -11.86 -8.01
CA ALA A 323 31.91 -13.23 -7.91
C ALA A 323 31.60 -13.84 -6.53
N PRO A 324 31.41 -15.17 -6.44
CA PRO A 324 31.02 -15.84 -5.20
C PRO A 324 32.14 -15.81 -4.16
N ARG A 325 31.78 -15.50 -2.91
CA ARG A 325 32.66 -15.48 -1.74
C ARG A 325 32.48 -16.76 -0.92
N ALA A 326 33.58 -17.31 -0.42
CA ALA A 326 33.63 -18.53 0.38
C ALA A 326 32.89 -18.36 1.72
N GLN A 327 32.12 -19.39 2.09
CA GLN A 327 31.44 -19.51 3.39
C GLN A 327 32.43 -19.87 4.50
N SER A 328 32.23 -19.26 5.66
CA SER A 328 32.69 -19.79 6.95
C SER A 328 31.48 -20.00 7.82
N ASP A 329 31.28 -21.25 8.24
CA ASP A 329 30.29 -21.69 9.22
C ASP A 329 30.52 -20.99 10.56
N ASP A 330 29.46 -20.51 11.21
CA ASP A 330 29.22 -20.89 12.61
C ASP A 330 27.79 -20.57 13.07
N ALA A 331 27.24 -21.54 13.81
CA ALA A 331 25.94 -21.54 14.41
C ALA A 331 25.91 -20.73 15.71
N GLY A 332 24.76 -20.12 16.05
CA GLY A 332 24.55 -19.46 17.34
C GLY A 332 23.07 -19.31 17.67
N VAL A 333 22.63 -20.11 18.63
CA VAL A 333 21.29 -20.22 19.24
C VAL A 333 21.09 -19.12 20.30
N SER A 334 19.84 -18.94 20.77
CA SER A 334 19.39 -18.39 22.08
C SER A 334 18.83 -16.96 22.03
N ASP A 335 17.79 -16.54 22.78
CA ASP A 335 16.68 -17.17 23.50
C ASP A 335 15.65 -16.05 23.80
N PHE A 336 14.44 -16.46 24.12
CA PHE A 336 13.28 -15.66 24.51
C PHE A 336 13.42 -15.08 25.93
N GLU A 337 12.99 -13.84 26.17
CA GLU A 337 12.17 -13.47 27.35
C GLU A 337 11.60 -12.02 27.25
N PRO A 338 10.28 -11.80 27.48
CA PRO A 338 9.69 -10.47 27.58
C PRO A 338 9.58 -10.00 29.04
N ASP A 339 10.12 -8.82 29.32
CA ASP A 339 10.17 -8.19 30.64
C ASP A 339 8.79 -7.61 31.04
N ILE A 340 8.18 -8.14 32.10
CA ILE A 340 6.90 -7.68 32.65
C ILE A 340 7.20 -6.79 33.87
N SER A 341 7.27 -5.47 33.69
CA SER A 341 7.33 -4.54 34.82
C SER A 341 5.93 -4.12 35.28
N THR A 342 5.48 -4.71 36.38
CA THR A 342 4.35 -4.27 37.20
C THR A 342 4.63 -2.90 37.82
N ARG A 343 3.99 -1.84 37.31
CA ARG A 343 3.90 -0.54 38.00
C ARG A 343 2.60 -0.46 38.80
N THR A 344 2.75 -0.46 40.11
CA THR A 344 1.72 -0.17 41.12
C THR A 344 1.21 1.26 40.96
N LEU A 345 -0.09 1.44 40.73
CA LEU A 345 -0.76 2.74 40.74
C LEU A 345 -1.14 3.13 42.18
N PRO A 346 -0.95 4.39 42.62
CA PRO A 346 -1.43 4.85 43.92
C PRO A 346 -2.95 5.07 43.93
N VAL A 347 -3.55 4.75 45.09
CA VAL A 347 -4.97 4.80 45.43
C VAL A 347 -5.55 6.22 45.25
N GLN A 348 -6.57 6.36 44.40
CA GLN A 348 -7.33 7.61 44.24
C GLN A 348 -8.30 7.81 45.42
N HIS A 349 -8.22 8.97 46.08
CA HIS A 349 -9.24 9.44 47.01
C HIS A 349 -10.49 9.91 46.25
N PRO A 350 -11.71 9.63 46.73
CA PRO A 350 -12.93 10.05 46.05
C PRO A 350 -13.16 11.56 46.22
N MET A 351 -12.96 12.34 45.15
CA MET A 351 -13.41 13.73 45.09
C MET A 351 -14.94 13.77 45.01
N ARG A 352 -15.59 14.31 46.05
CA ARG A 352 -17.02 14.65 46.04
C ARG A 352 -17.23 15.94 45.23
N LEU A 353 -18.06 15.87 44.20
CA LEU A 353 -18.57 17.04 43.47
C LEU A 353 -19.64 17.75 44.32
N PRO A 354 -19.64 19.10 44.38
CA PRO A 354 -20.72 19.84 45.04
C PRO A 354 -21.97 19.88 44.15
N LEU A 355 -23.11 19.54 44.72
CA LEU A 355 -24.42 19.66 44.07
C LEU A 355 -24.86 21.14 43.99
N PRO A 356 -25.58 21.54 42.92
CA PRO A 356 -26.12 22.89 42.79
C PRO A 356 -27.23 23.16 43.82
N ARG A 357 -27.25 24.39 44.37
CA ARG A 357 -28.33 24.86 45.25
C ARG A 357 -29.63 25.07 44.45
N PRO A 358 -30.80 24.73 45.00
CA PRO A 358 -32.08 25.10 44.40
C PRO A 358 -32.29 26.61 44.52
N GLY A 359 -32.67 27.24 43.41
CA GLY A 359 -32.89 28.69 43.32
C GLY A 359 -34.14 29.15 44.08
N GLY A 360 -34.04 30.36 44.63
CA GLY A 360 -35.16 31.22 45.00
C GLY A 360 -35.25 32.40 44.07
#